data_AF-A0A960WXY8-F1
#
_entry.id   AF-A0A960WXY8-F1
#
_cell.length_a   1.000
_cell.length_b   1.000
_cell.length_c   1.000
_cell.angle_alpha   90.00
_cell.angle_beta   90.00
_cell.angle_gamma   90.00
#
_symmetry.space_group_name_H-M   'P 1'
#
loop_
_entity.id
_entity.type
_entity.pdbx_description
1 polymer ?
#
loop_
_entity_poly.entity_id
_entity_poly.type
_entity_poly.pdbx_seq_one_letter_code
_entity_poly.pdbx_strand_id
1 'polypeptide(L)'
;MTRYEDLIRSGMLKAHGIYYFVPGMLRHFDSEAVIACAAPRAMLFMTGDQDAGSPAAGVHKIEAAVRPIYQLHGAGGAFDSILYPGVGHVYLPEMWHRTQAWMDRWVKGQ
;
A
#
# COMPACT_ATOMS: atom_id res chain seq x y z
N MET A 1 2.49 1.82 -2.26
CA MET A 1 1.59 0.73 -2.71
C MET A 1 1.33 0.92 -4.19
N THR A 2 1.34 -0.14 -4.98
CA THR A 2 1.18 -0.01 -6.44
C THR A 2 -0.09 -0.68 -6.92
N ARG A 3 -1.01 0.14 -7.44
CA ARG A 3 -2.18 -0.32 -8.19
C ARG A 3 -1.80 -0.42 -9.66
N TYR A 4 -1.98 -1.59 -10.27
CA TYR A 4 -1.45 -1.86 -11.61
C TYR A 4 -2.08 -0.97 -12.67
N GLU A 5 -3.39 -0.75 -12.65
CA GLU A 5 -4.04 0.14 -13.60
C GLU A 5 -3.49 1.58 -13.54
N ASP A 6 -3.20 2.08 -12.34
CA ASP A 6 -2.67 3.43 -12.15
C ASP A 6 -1.20 3.53 -12.58
N LEU A 7 -0.42 2.48 -12.39
CA LEU A 7 0.95 2.36 -12.91
C LEU A 7 0.96 2.31 -14.46
N ILE A 8 0.00 1.62 -15.07
CA ILE A 8 -0.16 1.57 -16.53
C ILE A 8 -0.53 2.97 -17.06
N ARG A 9 -1.53 3.61 -16.45
CA ARG A 9 -2.00 4.95 -16.85
C ARG A 9 -0.93 6.02 -16.72
N SER A 10 -0.04 5.91 -15.73
CA SER A 10 1.08 6.85 -15.57
C SER A 10 2.26 6.55 -16.50
N GLY A 11 2.22 5.47 -17.29
CA GLY A 11 3.32 5.08 -18.18
C GLY A 11 4.56 4.58 -17.43
N MET A 12 4.41 4.16 -16.17
CA MET A 12 5.53 3.83 -15.28
C MET A 12 5.74 2.34 -15.08
N LEU A 13 5.30 1.49 -16.02
CA LEU A 13 5.61 0.05 -16.02
C LEU A 13 7.12 -0.24 -15.88
N LYS A 14 7.96 0.64 -16.44
CA LYS A 14 9.44 0.57 -16.33
C LYS A 14 9.98 0.71 -14.89
N ALA A 15 9.17 1.17 -13.94
CA ALA A 15 9.58 1.29 -12.54
C ALA A 15 9.66 -0.06 -11.83
N HIS A 16 9.14 -1.14 -12.44
CA HIS A 16 9.14 -2.49 -11.87
C HIS A 16 9.57 -3.54 -12.89
N GLY A 17 10.26 -4.58 -12.44
CA GLY A 17 10.60 -5.74 -13.28
C GLY A 17 9.40 -6.67 -13.50
N ILE A 18 9.54 -7.62 -14.42
CA ILE A 18 8.46 -8.58 -14.76
C ILE A 18 7.97 -9.40 -13.54
N TYR A 19 8.86 -9.67 -12.58
CA TYR A 19 8.55 -10.40 -11.35
C TYR A 19 7.53 -9.66 -10.44
N TYR A 20 7.31 -8.38 -10.67
CA TYR A 20 6.37 -7.57 -9.89
C TYR A 20 4.91 -7.85 -10.25
N PHE A 21 4.67 -8.35 -11.47
CA PHE A 21 3.33 -8.49 -12.04
C PHE A 21 2.81 -9.92 -11.95
N VAL A 22 1.57 -10.09 -11.46
CA VAL A 22 0.86 -11.36 -11.48
C VAL A 22 0.11 -11.53 -12.83
N PRO A 23 0.45 -12.53 -13.66
CA PRO A 23 -0.20 -12.72 -14.95
C PRO A 23 -1.71 -12.90 -14.85
N GLY A 24 -2.46 -12.11 -15.61
CA GLY A 24 -3.92 -12.20 -15.70
C GLY A 24 -4.70 -11.61 -14.51
N MET A 25 -4.04 -10.98 -13.53
CA MET A 25 -4.69 -10.38 -12.36
C MET A 25 -5.79 -9.39 -12.76
N LEU A 26 -5.47 -8.45 -13.67
CA LEU A 26 -6.39 -7.42 -14.16
C LEU A 26 -7.61 -7.93 -14.92
N ARG A 27 -7.70 -9.24 -15.23
CA ARG A 27 -8.94 -9.84 -15.77
C ARG A 27 -9.99 -10.08 -14.69
N HIS A 28 -9.61 -9.99 -13.42
CA HIS A 28 -10.47 -10.30 -12.27
C HIS A 28 -10.53 -9.13 -11.28
N PHE A 29 -9.39 -8.54 -10.94
CA PHE A 29 -9.26 -7.46 -9.96
C PHE A 29 -7.88 -6.80 -10.05
N ASP A 30 -7.63 -5.77 -9.24
CA ASP A 30 -6.33 -5.11 -9.09
C ASP A 30 -5.79 -5.32 -7.65
N SER A 31 -4.64 -4.71 -7.32
CA SER A 31 -3.86 -4.92 -6.10
C SER A 31 -4.66 -4.71 -4.81
N GLU A 32 -5.67 -3.83 -4.80
CA GLU A 32 -6.54 -3.60 -3.64
C GLU A 32 -7.21 -4.88 -3.13
N ALA A 33 -7.61 -5.79 -4.02
CA ALA A 33 -8.28 -7.03 -3.63
C ALA A 33 -7.31 -7.96 -2.87
N VAL A 34 -6.05 -8.03 -3.31
CA VAL A 34 -5.02 -8.82 -2.64
C VAL A 34 -4.67 -8.23 -1.28
N ILE A 35 -4.57 -6.89 -1.19
CA ILE A 35 -4.30 -6.19 0.08
C ILE A 35 -5.46 -6.37 1.06
N ALA A 36 -6.71 -6.32 0.58
CA ALA A 36 -7.89 -6.53 1.42
C ALA A 36 -7.92 -7.91 2.10
N CYS A 37 -7.39 -8.95 1.45
CA CYS A 37 -7.25 -10.28 2.05
C CYS A 37 -6.31 -10.32 3.27
N ALA A 38 -5.54 -9.26 3.54
CA ALA A 38 -4.72 -9.19 4.75
C ALA A 38 -5.55 -8.92 6.01
N ALA A 39 -6.75 -8.34 5.89
CA ALA A 39 -7.62 -8.09 7.03
C ALA A 39 -7.92 -9.39 7.83
N PRO A 40 -7.94 -9.35 9.17
CA PRO A 40 -7.74 -8.20 10.05
C PRO A 40 -6.27 -7.96 10.49
N ARG A 41 -5.28 -8.62 9.88
CA ARG A 41 -3.87 -8.51 10.29
C ARG A 41 -3.36 -7.09 10.08
N ALA A 42 -2.49 -6.64 10.98
CA ALA A 42 -1.96 -5.28 10.95
C ALA A 42 -1.13 -5.02 9.69
N MET A 43 -1.49 -3.99 8.91
CA MET A 43 -0.79 -3.56 7.71
C MET A 43 -0.47 -2.07 7.76
N LEU A 44 0.82 -1.74 7.57
CA LEU A 44 1.32 -0.37 7.47
C LEU A 44 1.88 -0.14 6.06
N PHE A 45 1.42 0.91 5.40
CA PHE A 45 1.93 1.37 4.12
C PHE A 45 2.42 2.81 4.22
N MET A 46 3.61 3.06 3.71
CA MET A 46 4.24 4.38 3.64
C MET A 46 4.72 4.59 2.22
N THR A 47 4.33 5.69 1.58
CA THR A 47 4.62 5.95 0.17
C THR A 47 4.90 7.44 -0.02
N GLY A 48 5.88 7.79 -0.85
CA GLY A 48 6.09 9.17 -1.27
C GLY A 48 5.10 9.56 -2.37
N ASP A 49 4.56 10.78 -2.32
CA ASP A 49 3.60 11.26 -3.34
C ASP A 49 4.23 11.51 -4.73
N GLN A 50 5.56 11.62 -4.80
CA GLN A 50 6.35 11.71 -6.02
C GLN A 50 6.99 10.37 -6.41
N ASP A 51 6.67 9.26 -5.72
CA ASP A 51 7.15 7.94 -6.11
C ASP A 51 6.42 7.47 -7.39
N ALA A 52 7.11 7.60 -8.52
CA ALA A 52 6.60 7.17 -9.82
C ALA A 52 6.33 5.66 -9.91
N GLY A 53 6.96 4.85 -9.05
CA GLY A 53 6.71 3.42 -8.91
C GLY A 53 5.46 3.08 -8.09
N SER A 54 4.87 4.04 -7.38
CA SER A 54 3.61 3.91 -6.63
C SER A 54 2.76 5.18 -6.79
N PRO A 55 2.16 5.42 -7.98
CA PRO A 55 1.43 6.66 -8.23
C PRO A 55 0.38 6.96 -7.14
N ALA A 56 0.38 8.18 -6.61
CA ALA A 56 -0.47 8.59 -5.49
C ALA A 56 -1.98 8.34 -5.75
N ALA A 57 -2.43 8.53 -7.00
CA ALA A 57 -3.81 8.22 -7.40
C ALA A 57 -4.18 6.74 -7.16
N GLY A 58 -3.26 5.82 -7.42
CA GLY A 58 -3.44 4.39 -7.15
C GLY A 58 -3.45 4.10 -5.65
N VAL A 59 -2.59 4.77 -4.88
CA VAL A 59 -2.55 4.66 -3.41
C VAL A 59 -3.90 5.05 -2.80
N HIS A 60 -4.49 6.17 -3.21
CA HIS A 60 -5.80 6.61 -2.73
C HIS A 60 -6.93 5.62 -3.07
N LYS A 61 -6.91 5.02 -4.27
CA LYS A 61 -7.91 4.01 -4.65
C LYS A 61 -7.79 2.75 -3.80
N ILE A 62 -6.57 2.28 -3.55
CA ILE A 62 -6.31 1.15 -2.66
C ILE A 62 -6.85 1.46 -1.26
N GLU A 63 -6.54 2.64 -0.72
CA GLU A 63 -7.01 3.04 0.60
C GLU A 63 -8.54 3.07 0.69
N ALA A 64 -9.19 3.69 -0.29
CA ALA A 64 -10.65 3.79 -0.35
C ALA A 64 -11.34 2.41 -0.41
N ALA A 65 -10.71 1.43 -1.07
CA ALA A 65 -11.23 0.07 -1.17
C ALA A 65 -10.94 -0.77 0.09
N VAL A 66 -9.74 -0.66 0.68
CA VAL A 66 -9.28 -1.54 1.76
C VAL A 66 -9.77 -1.07 3.14
N ARG A 67 -9.85 0.25 3.38
CA ARG A 67 -10.24 0.81 4.69
C ARG A 67 -11.62 0.31 5.17
N PRO A 68 -12.68 0.26 4.34
CA PRO A 68 -13.98 -0.29 4.74
C PRO A 68 -13.93 -1.78 5.14
N ILE A 69 -13.05 -2.57 4.53
CA ILE A 69 -12.89 -4.00 4.86
C ILE A 69 -12.31 -4.16 6.26
N TYR A 70 -11.27 -3.39 6.60
CA TYR A 70 -10.73 -3.38 7.97
C TYR A 70 -11.76 -2.91 9.00
N GLN A 71 -12.60 -1.91 8.64
CA GLN A 71 -13.70 -1.46 9.50
C GLN A 71 -14.76 -2.56 9.72
N LEU A 72 -15.12 -3.31 8.69
CA LEU A 72 -16.06 -4.44 8.78
C LEU A 72 -15.58 -5.50 9.78
N HIS A 73 -14.27 -5.74 9.84
CA HIS A 73 -13.67 -6.68 10.80
C HIS A 73 -13.45 -6.08 12.21
N GLY A 74 -13.91 -4.84 12.48
CA GLY A 74 -13.63 -4.16 13.75
C GLY A 74 -12.15 -3.82 13.96
N ALA A 75 -11.33 -3.93 12.91
CA ALA A 75 -9.88 -3.81 12.94
C ALA A 75 -9.41 -2.52 12.26
N GLY A 76 -10.23 -1.46 12.23
CA GLY A 76 -9.90 -0.21 11.54
C GLY A 76 -8.57 0.43 11.97
N GLY A 77 -8.15 0.23 13.22
CA GLY A 77 -6.84 0.70 13.71
C GLY A 77 -5.64 -0.12 13.23
N ALA A 78 -5.86 -1.31 12.66
CA ALA A 78 -4.84 -2.22 12.17
C ALA A 78 -4.51 -2.00 10.67
N PHE A 79 -5.01 -0.92 10.06
CA PHE A 79 -4.64 -0.52 8.71
C PHE A 79 -4.27 0.97 8.68
N ASP A 80 -3.03 1.25 8.29
CA ASP A 80 -2.54 2.61 8.12
C ASP A 80 -1.82 2.76 6.77
N SER A 81 -2.13 3.84 6.05
CA SER A 81 -1.62 4.13 4.71
C SER A 81 -1.32 5.61 4.60
N ILE A 82 -0.04 5.95 4.40
CA ILE A 82 0.46 7.31 4.51
C ILE A 82 1.13 7.72 3.21
N LEU A 83 0.74 8.89 2.70
CA LEU A 83 1.41 9.58 1.60
C LEU A 83 2.26 10.72 2.13
N TYR A 84 3.56 10.65 1.89
CA TYR A 84 4.55 11.63 2.31
C TYR A 84 4.71 12.70 1.22
N PRO A 85 4.43 13.99 1.51
CA PRO A 85 4.48 15.05 0.51
C PRO A 85 5.91 15.41 0.11
N GLY A 86 6.13 15.59 -1.19
CA GLY A 86 7.44 15.96 -1.74
C GLY A 86 8.47 14.82 -1.75
N VAL A 87 8.04 13.57 -1.54
CA VAL A 87 8.96 12.43 -1.38
C VAL A 87 8.86 11.51 -2.59
N GLY A 88 10.00 11.20 -3.20
CA GLY A 88 10.11 10.25 -4.30
C GLY A 88 10.23 8.79 -3.81
N HIS A 89 10.93 7.97 -4.58
CA HIS A 89 11.21 6.57 -4.21
C HIS A 89 12.35 6.48 -3.18
N VAL A 90 12.07 6.89 -1.94
CA VAL A 90 13.05 6.97 -0.84
C VAL A 90 12.43 6.50 0.47
N TYR A 91 13.19 5.75 1.27
CA TYR A 91 12.81 5.36 2.63
C TYR A 91 13.42 6.31 3.66
N LEU A 92 12.58 7.09 4.35
CA LEU A 92 13.02 8.14 5.28
C LEU A 92 13.30 7.60 6.69
N PRO A 93 14.14 8.27 7.50
CA PRO A 93 14.31 7.94 8.92
C PRO A 93 12.99 7.94 9.71
N GLU A 94 12.06 8.83 9.40
CA GLU A 94 10.74 8.84 10.03
C GLU A 94 9.93 7.57 9.72
N MET A 95 10.02 7.06 8.49
CA MET A 95 9.35 5.81 8.09
C MET A 95 9.89 4.63 8.90
N TRP A 96 11.19 4.63 9.22
CA TRP A 96 11.79 3.64 10.11
C TRP A 96 11.22 3.73 11.55
N HIS A 97 11.19 4.92 12.14
CA HIS A 97 10.61 5.10 13.48
C HIS A 97 9.14 4.64 13.53
N ARG A 98 8.37 4.94 12.49
CA ARG A 98 6.98 4.48 12.37
C ARG A 98 6.86 2.96 12.27
N THR A 99 7.74 2.33 11.49
CA THR A 99 7.81 0.87 11.42
C THR A 99 8.09 0.25 12.78
N GLN A 100 9.06 0.78 13.53
CA GLN A 100 9.35 0.30 14.89
C GLN A 100 8.12 0.41 15.80
N ALA A 101 7.47 1.58 15.83
CA ALA A 101 6.26 1.79 16.62
C ALA A 101 5.11 0.86 16.21
N TRP A 102 4.96 0.58 14.91
CA TRP A 102 3.96 -0.35 14.40
C TRP A 102 4.22 -1.78 14.87
N MET A 103 5.47 -2.24 14.78
CA MET A 103 5.88 -3.56 15.25
C MET A 103 5.74 -3.69 16.77
N ASP A 104 6.09 -2.65 17.53
CA ASP A 104 5.91 -2.62 18.98
C ASP A 104 4.42 -2.75 19.35
N ARG A 105 3.53 -2.10 18.60
CA ARG A 105 2.09 -2.14 18.83
C ARG A 105 1.43 -3.47 18.47
N TRP A 106 1.82 -4.08 17.35
CA TRP A 106 1.06 -5.18 16.75
C TRP A 106 1.77 -6.54 16.81
N VAL A 107 3.05 -6.59 17.14
CA VAL A 107 3.84 -7.82 17.17
C VAL A 107 4.41 -8.09 18.56
N LYS A 108 5.03 -7.09 19.22
CA LYS A 108 5.57 -7.27 20.57
C LYS A 108 4.44 -7.28 21.62
N GLY A 109 3.87 -8.45 21.87
CA GLY A 109 2.80 -8.62 22.85
C GLY A 109 1.70 -9.62 22.44
N GLN A 110 1.86 -10.30 21.29
CA GLN A 110 1.16 -11.55 21.00
C GLN A 110 1.94 -12.75 21.52
#